data_AF-A0A1G3KJ79-F1
#
_entry.id   AF-A0A1G3KJ79-F1
#
_cell.length_a   1.000
_cell.length_b   1.000
_cell.length_c   1.000
_cell.angle_alpha   90.00
_cell.angle_beta   90.00
_cell.angle_gamma   90.00
#
_symmetry.space_group_name_H-M   'P 1'
#
loop_
_entity.id
_entity.type
_entity.pdbx_description
1 polymer ?
#
loop_
_entity_poly.entity_id
_entity_poly.type
_entity_poly.pdbx_seq_one_letter_code
_entity_poly.pdbx_strand_id
1 'polypeptide(L)'
;MDVQARSFRGFNIVGRGVPQETVDRAREEVEAILEKHGVTAAEIDAFTRRLPDIGMGVDLQRFTAADWRRFGVDPKLVRADKHVGAALNAALNSAPAHPGRSLGFKVETAHA
;
A
#
# COMPACT_ATOMS: atom_id res chain seq x y z
N MET A 1 -20.99 4.54 -4.63
CA MET A 1 -20.07 4.66 -5.78
C MET A 1 -18.67 4.55 -5.23
N ASP A 2 -17.87 3.65 -5.79
CA ASP A 2 -16.44 3.56 -5.52
C ASP A 2 -15.73 4.57 -6.43
N VAL A 3 -14.86 5.37 -5.85
CA VAL A 3 -14.02 6.35 -6.55
C VAL A 3 -12.60 5.79 -6.64
N GLN A 4 -11.93 6.03 -7.75
CA GLN A 4 -10.56 5.56 -7.97
C GLN A 4 -9.72 6.76 -8.39
N ALA A 5 -8.51 6.85 -7.85
CA ALA A 5 -7.54 7.81 -8.33
C ALA A 5 -6.96 7.34 -9.66
N ARG A 6 -6.30 8.25 -10.36
CA ARG A 6 -5.57 7.89 -11.57
C ARG A 6 -4.43 6.93 -11.24
N SER A 7 -4.29 5.86 -12.02
CA SER A 7 -3.19 4.91 -11.87
C SER A 7 -1.84 5.61 -11.96
N PHE A 8 -0.88 5.21 -11.13
CA PHE A 8 0.46 5.79 -11.07
C PHE A 8 1.48 4.69 -10.78
N ARG A 9 2.58 4.62 -11.54
CA ARG A 9 3.67 3.64 -11.36
C ARG A 9 3.21 2.17 -11.23
N GLY A 10 2.09 1.80 -11.86
CA GLY A 10 1.51 0.46 -11.74
C GLY A 10 0.74 0.23 -10.43
N PHE A 11 0.31 1.29 -9.76
CA PHE A 11 -0.52 1.27 -8.56
C PHE A 11 -1.82 2.04 -8.79
N ASN A 12 -2.85 1.67 -8.04
CA ASN A 12 -4.14 2.35 -8.03
C ASN A 12 -4.66 2.44 -6.59
N ILE A 13 -5.33 3.56 -6.27
CA ILE A 13 -6.00 3.75 -4.98
C ILE A 13 -7.49 3.80 -5.22
N VAL A 14 -8.22 2.98 -4.46
CA VAL A 14 -9.67 2.86 -4.51
C VAL A 14 -10.25 3.33 -3.20
N GLY A 15 -11.11 4.34 -3.26
CA GLY A 15 -11.89 4.83 -2.15
C GLY A 15 -13.34 4.39 -2.25
N ARG A 16 -13.93 3.90 -1.17
CA ARG A 16 -15.37 3.65 -1.05
C ARG A 16 -15.94 4.60 -0.01
N GLY A 17 -17.03 5.30 -0.33
CA GLY A 17 -17.66 6.24 0.62
C GLY A 17 -16.77 7.43 1.01
N VAL A 18 -15.79 7.77 0.18
CA VAL A 18 -14.92 8.95 0.31
C VAL A 18 -15.01 9.80 -0.96
N PRO A 19 -14.81 11.12 -0.89
CA PRO A 19 -14.79 11.97 -2.07
C PRO A 19 -13.53 11.76 -2.91
N GLN A 20 -13.61 12.07 -4.21
CA GLN A 20 -12.49 11.95 -5.16
C GLN A 20 -11.23 12.68 -4.66
N GLU A 21 -11.38 13.88 -4.10
CA GLU A 21 -10.27 14.67 -3.54
C GLU A 21 -9.46 13.90 -2.48
N THR A 22 -10.12 13.11 -1.63
CA THR A 22 -9.42 12.28 -0.64
C THR A 22 -8.58 11.20 -1.32
N VAL A 23 -9.11 10.59 -2.37
CA VAL A 23 -8.38 9.54 -3.12
C VAL A 23 -7.20 10.14 -3.87
N ASP A 24 -7.37 11.30 -4.51
CA ASP A 24 -6.28 12.01 -5.20
C ASP A 24 -5.19 12.47 -4.22
N ARG A 25 -5.56 13.02 -3.06
CA ARG A 25 -4.56 13.36 -2.02
C ARG A 25 -3.84 12.12 -1.50
N ALA A 26 -4.58 11.04 -1.23
CA ALA A 26 -3.98 9.79 -0.80
C ALA A 26 -3.01 9.25 -1.85
N ARG A 27 -3.32 9.44 -3.13
CA ARG A 27 -2.46 9.05 -4.26
C ARG A 27 -1.14 9.81 -4.24
N GLU A 28 -1.17 11.12 -4.11
CA GLU A 28 0.04 11.95 -4.06
C GLU A 28 0.95 11.56 -2.89
N GLU A 29 0.38 11.35 -1.71
CA GLU A 29 1.13 10.94 -0.52
C GLU A 29 1.76 9.55 -0.68
N VAL A 30 0.99 8.58 -1.20
CA VAL A 30 1.48 7.22 -1.46
C VAL A 30 2.57 7.22 -2.53
N GLU A 31 2.40 8.00 -3.60
CA GLU A 31 3.39 8.16 -4.66
C GLU A 31 4.71 8.71 -4.12
N ALA A 32 4.64 9.75 -3.28
CA ALA A 32 5.81 10.35 -2.63
C ALA A 32 6.51 9.37 -1.67
N ILE A 33 5.75 8.57 -0.91
CA ILE A 33 6.31 7.55 -0.01
C ILE A 33 7.03 6.47 -0.82
N LEU A 34 6.39 5.93 -1.85
CA LEU A 34 6.98 4.89 -2.69
C LEU A 34 8.24 5.41 -3.40
N GLU A 35 8.23 6.66 -3.86
CA GLU A 35 9.41 7.31 -4.44
C GLU A 35 10.54 7.44 -3.42
N LYS A 36 10.25 7.95 -2.24
CA LYS A 36 11.22 8.15 -1.17
C LYS A 36 11.88 6.84 -0.73
N HIS A 37 11.12 5.75 -0.73
CA HIS A 37 11.62 4.42 -0.40
C HIS A 37 12.22 3.66 -1.59
N GLY A 38 12.11 4.20 -2.82
CA GLY A 38 12.55 3.52 -4.03
C GLY A 38 11.89 2.16 -4.21
N VAL A 39 10.57 2.09 -3.98
CA VAL A 39 9.77 0.87 -4.08
C VAL A 39 8.97 0.87 -5.38
N THR A 40 9.00 -0.26 -6.08
CA THR A 40 8.30 -0.44 -7.36
C THR A 40 7.12 -1.42 -7.24
N ALA A 41 6.18 -1.35 -8.19
CA ALA A 41 5.05 -2.28 -8.24
C ALA A 41 5.50 -3.74 -8.34
N ALA A 42 6.60 -4.01 -9.06
CA ALA A 42 7.19 -5.34 -9.15
C ALA A 42 7.69 -5.87 -7.80
N GLU A 43 8.28 -5.00 -6.96
CA GLU A 43 8.75 -5.42 -5.64
C GLU A 43 7.60 -5.67 -4.67
N ILE A 44 6.57 -4.81 -4.66
CA ILE A 44 5.36 -5.02 -3.86
C ILE A 44 4.64 -6.29 -4.30
N ASP A 45 4.52 -6.53 -5.60
CA ASP A 45 3.90 -7.72 -6.16
C ASP A 45 4.68 -8.99 -5.78
N ALA A 46 6.02 -8.98 -5.93
CA ALA A 46 6.87 -10.07 -5.49
C ALA A 46 6.73 -10.34 -3.98
N PHE A 47 6.69 -9.28 -3.16
CA PHE A 47 6.45 -9.38 -1.73
C PHE A 47 5.06 -9.96 -1.40
N THR A 48 4.02 -9.52 -2.10
CA THR A 48 2.66 -10.04 -1.95
C THR A 48 2.59 -11.53 -2.29
N ARG A 49 3.33 -11.99 -3.31
CA ARG A 49 3.46 -13.41 -3.63
C ARG A 49 4.21 -14.21 -2.55
N ARG A 50 5.10 -13.57 -1.78
CA ARG A 50 5.85 -14.22 -0.67
C ARG A 50 5.13 -14.18 0.67
N LEU A 51 4.18 -13.26 0.89
CA LEU A 51 3.35 -13.22 2.10
C LEU A 51 2.76 -14.59 2.51
N PRO A 52 2.19 -15.41 1.61
CA PRO A 52 1.71 -16.73 2.00
C PRO A 52 2.82 -17.68 2.47
N ASP A 53 4.05 -17.56 1.94
CA ASP A 53 5.23 -18.34 2.36
C ASP A 53 5.74 -17.91 3.74
N ILE A 54 5.59 -16.63 4.06
CA ILE A 54 5.92 -16.08 5.38
C ILE A 54 4.91 -16.56 6.45
N GLY A 55 3.64 -16.74 6.07
CA GLY A 55 2.57 -17.26 6.92
C GLY A 55 1.70 -16.19 7.57
N MET A 56 0.40 -16.47 7.72
CA MET A 56 -0.54 -15.57 8.40
C MET A 56 -0.21 -15.46 9.90
N GLY A 57 -0.11 -14.23 10.40
CA GLY A 57 0.18 -13.94 11.82
C GLY A 57 1.64 -13.59 12.11
N VAL A 58 2.49 -13.59 11.08
CA VAL A 58 3.88 -13.13 11.22
C VAL A 58 3.93 -11.60 11.21
N ASP A 59 4.40 -11.02 12.31
CA ASP A 59 4.68 -9.59 12.39
C ASP A 59 6.00 -9.28 11.69
N LEU A 60 5.90 -8.89 10.42
CA LEU A 60 7.04 -8.47 9.60
C LEU A 60 7.80 -7.27 10.21
N GLN A 61 7.19 -6.52 11.13
CA GLN A 61 7.88 -5.44 11.84
C GLN A 61 8.91 -5.95 12.85
N ARG A 62 8.73 -7.17 13.36
CA ARG A 62 9.66 -7.85 14.28
C ARG A 62 10.73 -8.67 13.58
N PHE A 63 10.74 -8.70 12.25
CA PHE A 63 11.75 -9.44 11.50
C PHE A 63 13.16 -8.94 11.78
N THR A 64 14.03 -9.89 12.11
CA THR A 64 15.46 -9.65 12.24
C THR A 64 16.14 -9.68 10.88
N ALA A 65 17.40 -9.24 10.80
CA ALA A 65 18.20 -9.33 9.57
C ALA A 65 18.26 -10.77 9.00
N ALA A 66 18.20 -11.80 9.86
CA ALA A 66 18.17 -13.19 9.44
C ALA A 66 16.83 -13.56 8.78
N ASP A 67 15.70 -13.09 9.31
CA ASP A 67 14.37 -13.33 8.74
C ASP A 67 14.24 -12.68 7.36
N TRP A 68 14.68 -11.42 7.21
CA TRP A 68 14.69 -10.75 5.91
C TRP A 68 15.48 -11.53 4.86
N ARG A 69 16.67 -12.05 5.21
CA ARG A 69 17.47 -12.89 4.31
C ARG A 69 16.82 -14.24 4.02
N ARG A 70 16.15 -14.85 5.00
CA ARG A 70 15.46 -16.13 4.87
C ARG A 70 14.33 -16.06 3.86
N PHE A 71 13.50 -15.02 3.94
CA PHE A 71 12.35 -14.84 3.04
C PHE A 71 12.71 -14.08 1.77
N GLY A 72 13.91 -13.51 1.68
CA GLY A 72 14.34 -12.70 0.53
C GLY A 72 13.47 -11.46 0.34
N VAL A 73 12.96 -10.90 1.43
CA VAL A 73 12.13 -9.69 1.43
C VAL A 73 12.98 -8.52 1.88
N ASP A 74 12.88 -7.40 1.17
CA ASP A 74 13.59 -6.20 1.57
C ASP A 74 12.82 -5.45 2.66
N PRO A 75 13.44 -5.10 3.80
CA PRO A 75 12.78 -4.38 4.89
C PRO A 75 12.24 -3.01 4.45
N LYS A 76 12.76 -2.43 3.34
CA LYS A 76 12.22 -1.18 2.79
C LYS A 76 10.77 -1.34 2.34
N LEU A 77 10.36 -2.52 1.88
CA LEU A 77 9.00 -2.78 1.40
C LEU A 77 7.99 -2.72 2.54
N VAL A 78 8.33 -3.35 3.66
CA VAL A 78 7.47 -3.35 4.85
C VAL A 78 7.40 -1.96 5.49
N ARG A 79 8.50 -1.22 5.47
CA ARG A 79 8.49 0.20 5.87
C ARG A 79 7.59 1.02 4.96
N ALA A 80 7.76 0.92 3.65
CA ALA A 80 6.95 1.64 2.68
C ALA A 80 5.47 1.30 2.82
N ASP A 81 5.11 0.02 2.90
CA ASP A 81 3.73 -0.44 3.12
C ASP A 81 3.11 0.17 4.39
N LYS A 82 3.84 0.17 5.50
CA LYS A 82 3.41 0.82 6.75
C LYS A 82 3.18 2.33 6.57
N HIS A 83 4.08 3.02 5.88
CA HIS A 83 3.94 4.45 5.60
C HIS A 83 2.74 4.72 4.67
N VAL A 84 2.55 3.88 3.66
CA VAL A 84 1.39 3.92 2.75
C VAL A 84 0.09 3.74 3.55
N GLY A 85 0.00 2.69 4.38
CA GLY A 85 -1.16 2.46 5.23
C GLY A 85 -1.45 3.63 6.19
N ALA A 86 -0.40 4.24 6.75
CA ALA A 86 -0.55 5.43 7.59
C ALA A 86 -1.09 6.63 6.79
N ALA A 87 -0.59 6.86 5.57
CA ALA A 87 -1.06 7.93 4.68
C ALA A 87 -2.52 7.72 4.26
N LEU A 88 -2.88 6.50 3.85
CA LEU A 88 -4.27 6.14 3.52
C LEU A 88 -5.19 6.36 4.71
N ASN A 89 -4.78 5.94 5.91
CA ASN A 89 -5.56 6.11 7.13
C ASN A 89 -5.69 7.59 7.51
N ALA A 90 -4.62 8.40 7.35
CA ALA A 90 -4.67 9.84 7.59
C ALA A 90 -5.62 10.54 6.61
N ALA A 91 -5.59 10.15 5.32
CA ALA A 91 -6.52 10.63 4.31
C ALA A 91 -7.96 10.23 4.65
N LEU A 92 -8.18 8.98 5.05
CA LEU A 92 -9.51 8.48 5.47
C LEU A 92 -10.05 9.23 6.69
N ASN A 93 -9.19 9.55 7.66
CA ASN A 93 -9.59 10.30 8.85
C ASN A 93 -9.90 11.77 8.56
N SER A 94 -9.27 12.34 7.53
CA SER A 94 -9.53 13.70 7.06
C SER A 94 -10.80 13.80 6.22
N ALA A 95 -11.24 12.69 5.60
CA ALA A 95 -12.49 12.63 4.87
C ALA A 95 -13.73 12.72 5.80
N PRO A 96 -14.87 13.21 5.30
CA PRO A 96 -16.12 13.20 6.06
C PRO A 96 -16.49 11.78 6.50
N ALA A 97 -16.95 11.64 7.75
CA ALA A 97 -17.33 10.35 8.33
C ALA A 97 -18.58 9.79 7.62
N HIS A 98 -18.36 8.78 6.78
CA HIS A 98 -19.41 8.02 6.12
C HIS A 98 -19.40 6.57 6.60
N PRO A 99 -20.57 5.96 6.83
CA PRO A 99 -20.67 4.55 7.14
C PRO A 99 -20.14 3.71 5.98
N GLY A 100 -19.20 2.81 6.27
CA GLY A 100 -18.55 1.96 5.27
C GLY A 100 -17.47 2.65 4.44
N ARG A 101 -16.94 3.79 4.90
CA ARG A 101 -15.80 4.44 4.23
C ARG A 101 -14.55 3.57 4.28
N SER A 102 -13.86 3.44 3.16
CA SER A 102 -12.58 2.74 3.09
C SER A 102 -11.68 3.34 2.02
N LEU A 103 -10.38 3.21 2.22
CA LEU A 103 -9.34 3.53 1.26
C LEU A 103 -8.43 2.32 1.14
N GLY A 104 -8.31 1.80 -0.08
CA GLY A 104 -7.49 0.65 -0.41
C GLY A 104 -6.42 1.02 -1.43
N PHE A 105 -5.23 0.50 -1.22
CA PHE A 105 -4.13 0.56 -2.18
C PHE A 105 -3.97 -0.80 -2.84
N LYS A 106 -3.79 -0.81 -4.17
CA LYS A 106 -3.63 -2.03 -4.96
C LYS A 106 -2.53 -1.83 -5.99
N VAL A 107 -1.73 -2.87 -6.21
CA VAL A 107 -0.94 -3.00 -7.43
C VAL A 107 -1.89 -3.25 -8.59
N GLU A 108 -1.73 -2.46 -9.65
CA GLU A 108 -2.33 -2.73 -10.94
C GLU A 108 -1.52 -3.84 -11.59
N THR A 109 -1.81 -5.09 -11.23
CA THR A 109 -1.20 -6.24 -11.89
C THR A 109 -1.73 -6.25 -13.31
N ALA A 110 -0.95 -5.74 -14.27
CA ALA A 110 -1.17 -6.03 -15.66
C ALA A 110 -1.03 -7.55 -15.82
N HIS A 111 -2.16 -8.26 -15.79
CA HIS A 111 -2.23 -9.64 -16.25
C HIS A 111 -1.84 -9.61 -17.73
N ALA A 112 -0.56 -9.88 -18.00
CA ALA A 112 -0.07 -10.29 -19.31
C ALA A 112 -0.27 -11.79 -19.48
#